data_AF-A0A1C6BZH1-F1
#
_entry.id   AF-A0A1C6BZH1-F1
#
_cell.length_a   1.000
_cell.length_b   1.000
_cell.length_c   1.000
_cell.angle_alpha   90.00
_cell.angle_beta   90.00
_cell.angle_gamma   90.00
#
_symmetry.space_group_name_H-M   'P 1'
#
loop_
_entity.id
_entity.type
_entity.pdbx_description
1 polymer ?
#
loop_
_entity_poly.entity_id
_entity_poly.type
_entity_poly.pdbx_seq_one_letter_code
_entity_poly.pdbx_strand_id
1 'polypeptide(L)'
;MAEKAKKQGADIATVTISPENTIGSMAKAYIQLPGNTRSLEDGKKSVESIQPVGSMFEQLSWLTYDTVIMTLRDKTGQTNDDLIARHANLE
;
A
#
# COMPACT_ATOMS: atom_id res chain seq x y z
N MET A 1 -3.25 -14.40 -5.08
CA MET A 1 -3.94 -13.41 -5.95
C MET A 1 -3.00 -12.81 -6.99
N ALA A 2 -1.83 -12.28 -6.59
CA ALA A 2 -0.85 -11.69 -7.50
C ALA A 2 -0.48 -12.60 -8.70
N GLU A 3 -0.16 -13.88 -8.47
CA GLU A 3 0.13 -14.82 -9.57
C GLU A 3 -1.03 -14.98 -10.56
N LYS A 4 -2.28 -15.02 -10.06
CA LYS A 4 -3.46 -15.13 -10.91
C LYS A 4 -3.62 -13.86 -11.74
N ALA A 5 -3.48 -12.67 -11.14
CA ALA A 5 -3.54 -11.40 -11.84
C ALA A 5 -2.47 -11.29 -12.94
N LYS A 6 -1.23 -11.67 -12.62
CA LYS A 6 -0.11 -11.70 -13.59
C LYS A 6 -0.40 -12.65 -14.76
N LYS A 7 -0.95 -13.84 -14.48
CA LYS A 7 -1.35 -14.81 -15.53
C LYS A 7 -2.46 -14.27 -16.44
N GLN A 8 -3.30 -13.36 -15.96
CA GLN A 8 -4.34 -12.68 -16.75
C GLN A 8 -3.82 -11.41 -17.45
N GLY A 9 -2.53 -11.12 -17.40
CA GLY A 9 -1.93 -9.95 -18.04
C GLY A 9 -2.18 -8.62 -17.32
N ALA A 10 -2.67 -8.64 -16.08
CA ALA A 10 -2.88 -7.42 -15.30
C ALA A 10 -1.54 -6.87 -14.76
N ASP A 11 -1.39 -5.55 -14.82
CA ASP A 11 -0.33 -4.86 -14.08
C ASP A 11 -0.60 -4.96 -12.57
N ILE A 12 0.45 -5.24 -11.80
CA ILE A 12 0.39 -5.38 -10.34
C ILE A 12 1.09 -4.20 -9.69
N ALA A 13 0.41 -3.53 -8.75
CA ALA A 13 1.02 -2.59 -7.83
C ALA A 13 0.86 -3.12 -6.38
N THR A 14 1.83 -2.84 -5.52
CA THR A 14 1.77 -3.30 -4.12
C THR A 14 2.35 -2.30 -3.13
N VAL A 15 1.84 -2.31 -1.90
CA VAL A 15 2.42 -1.61 -0.75
C VAL A 15 3.08 -2.66 0.13
N THR A 16 4.38 -2.54 0.40
CA THR A 16 5.16 -3.60 1.07
C THR A 16 6.36 -3.03 1.83
N ILE A 17 6.85 -3.75 2.83
CA ILE A 17 8.13 -3.43 3.49
C ILE A 17 9.31 -4.04 2.70
N SER A 18 9.08 -5.17 2.03
CA SER A 18 10.08 -5.95 1.32
C SER A 18 9.70 -6.14 -0.15
N PRO A 19 10.05 -5.20 -1.03
CA PRO A 19 9.77 -5.30 -2.47
C PRO A 19 10.49 -6.47 -3.15
N GLU A 20 11.56 -6.99 -2.55
CA GLU A 20 12.29 -8.17 -3.04
C GLU A 20 11.52 -9.48 -2.87
N ASN A 21 10.54 -9.54 -1.97
CA ASN A 21 9.76 -10.75 -1.71
C ASN A 21 8.81 -11.09 -2.87
N THR A 22 8.24 -12.30 -2.85
CA THR A 22 7.42 -12.88 -3.93
C THR A 22 6.38 -11.94 -4.54
N ILE A 23 5.63 -11.18 -3.73
CA ILE A 23 4.61 -10.25 -4.25
C ILE A 23 5.25 -9.01 -4.86
N GLY A 24 6.26 -8.44 -4.20
CA GLY A 24 6.96 -7.25 -4.68
C GLY A 24 7.71 -7.49 -5.98
N SER A 25 8.36 -8.65 -6.13
CA SER A 25 9.08 -9.02 -7.36
C SER A 25 8.16 -9.31 -8.55
N MET A 26 6.88 -9.58 -8.30
CA MET A 26 5.86 -9.67 -9.35
C MET A 26 5.25 -8.32 -9.72
N ALA A 27 5.42 -7.28 -8.89
CA ALA A 27 4.80 -5.98 -9.08
C ALA A 27 5.56 -5.12 -10.09
N LYS A 28 4.82 -4.38 -10.92
CA LYS A 28 5.35 -3.37 -11.84
C LYS A 28 5.69 -2.06 -11.14
N ALA A 29 4.97 -1.77 -10.07
CA ALA A 29 5.20 -0.62 -9.20
C ALA A 29 4.99 -1.03 -7.74
N TYR A 30 5.71 -0.39 -6.83
CA TYR A 30 5.50 -0.59 -5.40
C TYR A 30 5.69 0.70 -4.62
N ILE A 31 5.03 0.78 -3.47
CA ILE A 31 5.34 1.75 -2.41
C ILE A 31 6.03 0.96 -1.30
N GLN A 32 7.30 1.29 -1.04
CA GLN A 32 8.03 0.67 0.05
C GLN A 32 7.76 1.45 1.34
N LEU A 33 7.16 0.78 2.32
CA LEU A 33 6.96 1.36 3.65
C LEU A 33 8.16 1.08 4.55
N PRO A 34 8.53 2.01 5.44
CA PRO A 34 9.52 1.73 6.48
C PRO A 34 8.97 0.69 7.45
N GLY A 35 9.82 -0.24 7.88
CA GLY A 35 9.47 -1.21 8.90
C GLY A 35 10.31 -2.47 8.84
N ASN A 36 9.96 -3.41 9.70
CA ASN A 36 10.66 -4.67 9.82
C ASN A 36 9.71 -5.81 9.44
N THR A 37 10.22 -6.78 8.71
CA THR A 37 9.57 -8.08 8.59
C THR A 37 10.04 -8.97 9.73
N ARG A 38 9.26 -10.02 10.04
CA ARG A 38 9.61 -11.00 11.09
C ARG A 38 10.90 -11.78 10.77
N SER A 39 11.36 -11.75 9.52
CA SER A 39 12.49 -12.51 8.98
C SER A 39 13.57 -11.60 8.39
N LEU A 40 13.94 -10.53 9.10
CA LEU A 40 15.13 -9.77 8.69
C LEU A 40 16.36 -10.67 8.80
N GLU A 41 17.08 -10.84 7.69
CA GLU A 41 18.47 -11.27 7.72
C GLU A 41 19.31 -10.19 8.42
N ASP A 42 20.21 -10.62 9.30
CA ASP A 42 21.06 -9.75 10.10
C ASP A 42 21.76 -8.68 9.23
N GLY A 43 21.55 -7.39 9.53
CA GLY A 43 22.34 -6.28 8.97
C GLY A 43 21.61 -5.26 8.08
N LYS A 44 20.31 -5.41 7.77
CA LYS A 44 19.53 -4.33 7.14
C LYS A 44 19.08 -3.31 8.19
N LYS A 45 19.19 -2.00 7.88
CA LYS A 45 18.68 -0.90 8.73
C LYS A 45 17.22 -1.16 9.09
N SER A 46 16.97 -1.42 10.37
CA SER A 46 15.65 -1.68 10.91
C SER A 46 15.00 -0.37 11.40
N VAL A 47 13.70 -0.22 11.15
CA VAL A 47 12.89 0.79 11.83
C VAL A 47 12.17 0.08 12.96
N GLU A 48 12.65 0.29 14.17
CA GLU A 48 12.04 -0.27 15.38
C GLU A 48 10.77 0.50 15.74
N SER A 49 9.77 -0.25 16.23
CA SER A 49 8.53 0.31 16.75
C SER A 49 8.22 -0.34 18.09
N ILE A 50 7.74 0.46 19.04
CA ILE A 50 7.24 -0.01 20.34
C ILE A 50 5.82 -0.61 20.24
N GLN A 51 5.22 -0.54 19.05
CA GLN A 51 3.86 -1.00 18.80
C GLN A 51 3.81 -2.52 18.64
N PRO A 52 2.63 -3.14 18.85
CA PRO A 52 2.43 -4.54 18.53
C PRO A 52 2.83 -4.88 17.09
N VAL A 53 3.30 -6.11 16.88
CA VAL A 53 3.76 -6.59 15.57
C VAL A 53 2.67 -6.38 14.52
N GLY A 54 3.01 -5.74 13.42
CA GLY A 54 2.10 -5.46 12.31
C GLY A 54 1.36 -4.11 12.41
N SER A 55 1.15 -3.57 13.61
CA SER A 55 0.35 -2.34 13.77
C SER A 55 0.94 -1.13 13.04
N MET A 56 2.26 -0.95 13.08
CA MET A 56 2.92 0.13 12.34
C MET A 56 2.68 0.01 10.83
N PHE A 57 2.78 -1.20 10.28
CA PHE A 57 2.55 -1.44 8.86
C PHE A 57 1.11 -1.13 8.46
N GLU A 58 0.14 -1.55 9.27
CA GLU A 58 -1.29 -1.31 9.04
C GLU A 58 -1.61 0.19 9.04
N GLN A 59 -1.12 0.91 10.04
CA GLN A 59 -1.32 2.36 10.16
C GLN A 59 -0.69 3.14 9.01
N LEU A 60 0.56 2.83 8.66
CA LEU A 60 1.23 3.46 7.53
C LEU A 60 0.55 3.11 6.20
N SER A 61 0.02 1.90 6.06
CA SER A 61 -0.75 1.49 4.87
C SER A 61 -2.01 2.34 4.73
N TRP A 62 -2.77 2.55 5.81
CA TRP A 62 -3.94 3.41 5.82
C TRP A 62 -3.62 4.85 5.39
N LEU A 63 -2.63 5.47 6.03
CA LEU A 63 -2.20 6.84 5.68
C LEU A 63 -1.73 6.93 4.23
N THR A 64 -1.03 5.91 3.74
CA THR A 64 -0.59 5.82 2.34
C THR A 64 -1.79 5.77 1.40
N TYR A 65 -2.80 4.94 1.69
CA TYR A 65 -3.99 4.84 0.86
C TYR A 65 -4.79 6.16 0.82
N ASP A 66 -4.98 6.81 1.96
CA ASP A 66 -5.63 8.13 1.99
C ASP A 66 -4.84 9.16 1.18
N THR A 67 -3.52 9.15 1.31
CA THR A 67 -2.65 10.05 0.53
C THR A 67 -2.75 9.80 -0.97
N VAL A 68 -2.88 8.53 -1.40
CA VAL A 68 -3.13 8.20 -2.82
C VAL A 68 -4.45 8.80 -3.29
N ILE A 69 -5.53 8.70 -2.49
CA ILE A 69 -6.83 9.29 -2.83
C ILE A 69 -6.75 10.82 -2.89
N MET A 70 -6.12 11.47 -1.92
CA MET A 70 -5.92 12.92 -1.91
C MET A 70 -5.12 13.37 -3.15
N THR A 71 -4.05 12.66 -3.47
CA THR A 71 -3.22 12.93 -4.66
C THR A 71 -4.01 12.76 -5.94
N LEU A 72 -4.85 11.73 -6.05
CA LEU A 72 -5.69 11.50 -7.21
C LEU A 72 -6.76 12.58 -7.34
N ARG A 73 -7.43 12.95 -6.25
CA ARG A 73 -8.41 14.05 -6.21
C ARG A 73 -7.81 15.32 -6.81
N ASP A 74 -6.64 15.73 -6.32
CA ASP A 74 -5.97 16.94 -6.80
C ASP A 74 -5.53 16.82 -8.26
N LYS A 75 -4.94 15.68 -8.66
CA LYS A 75 -4.50 15.41 -10.05
C LYS A 75 -5.64 15.38 -11.07
N THR A 76 -6.84 15.02 -10.63
CA THR A 76 -8.01 14.88 -11.51
C THR A 76 -8.97 16.06 -11.39
N GLY A 77 -8.64 17.06 -10.57
CA GLY A 77 -9.47 18.25 -10.37
C GLY A 77 -10.81 17.97 -9.70
N GLN A 78 -10.93 16.87 -8.96
CA GLN A 78 -12.18 16.47 -8.31
C GLN A 78 -12.40 17.28 -7.02
N THR A 79 -13.66 17.63 -6.77
CA THR A 79 -14.10 18.31 -5.56
C THR A 79 -14.58 17.30 -4.50
N ASN A 80 -14.84 17.77 -3.28
CA ASN A 80 -15.44 16.92 -2.25
C ASN A 80 -16.89 16.54 -2.60
N ASP A 81 -17.62 17.44 -3.26
CA ASP A 81 -19.00 17.18 -3.69
C ASP A 81 -19.04 16.03 -4.71
N ASP A 82 -18.06 15.98 -5.64
CA ASP A 82 -17.93 14.88 -6.60
C ASP A 82 -17.71 13.53 -5.89
N LEU A 83 -16.97 13.52 -4.78
CA LEU A 83 -16.69 12.30 -4.01
C LEU A 83 -17.94 11.86 -3.24
N ILE A 84 -18.64 12.82 -2.60
CA ILE A 84 -19.91 12.57 -1.89
C ILE A 84 -20.96 12.03 -2.84
N ALA A 85 -21.08 12.57 -4.05
CA ALA A 85 -22.05 12.09 -5.04
C ALA A 85 -21.87 10.61 -5.45
N ARG A 86 -20.66 10.05 -5.27
CA ARG A 86 -20.36 8.63 -5.51
C ARG A 86 -20.29 7.79 -4.23
N HIS A 87 -20.46 8.42 -3.06
CA HIS A 87 -20.53 7.69 -1.81
C HIS A 87 -21.82 6.89 -1.78
N ALA A 88 -21.72 5.60 -1.43
CA ALA A 88 -22.89 4.75 -1.36
C ALA A 88 -23.83 5.25 -0.25
N ASN A 89 -25.07 5.58 -0.62
CA ASN A 89 -26.18 5.81 0.29
C ASN A 89 -26.75 4.43 0.64
N LEU A 90 -26.30 3.84 1.75
CA LEU A 90 -26.83 2.59 2.30
C LEU A 90 -27.13 2.72 3.80
N GLU A 91 -27.28 3.95 4.28
CA GLU A 91 -27.75 4.27 5.64
C GLU A 91 -29.27 4.34 5.72
#